data_AF-A0A653CC60-F1
#
_entry.id   AF-A0A653CC60-F1
#
_cell.length_a   1.000
_cell.length_b   1.000
_cell.length_c   1.000
_cell.angle_alpha   90.00
_cell.angle_beta   90.00
_cell.angle_gamma   90.00
#
_symmetry.space_group_name_H-M   'P 1'
#
loop_
_entity.id
_entity.type
_entity.pdbx_description
1 polymer ?
#
loop_
_entity_poly.entity_id
_entity_poly.type
_entity_poly.pdbx_seq_one_letter_code
_entity_poly.pdbx_strand_id
1 'polypeptide(L)' 'MGHCEVVQSFVYLGSLIDNSGSCENEIRRRTQQARVAMTKLTKIWPDH' A
#
# COMPACT_ATOMS: atom_id res chain seq x y z
N MET A 1 14.69 31.17 -8.48
CA MET A 1 13.81 30.17 -9.13
C MET A 1 13.66 29.03 -8.12
N GLY A 2 12.50 28.90 -7.48
CA GLY A 2 12.28 27.89 -6.44
C GLY A 2 12.17 26.50 -7.06
N HIS A 3 12.93 25.54 -6.55
CA HIS A 3 12.77 24.13 -6.92
C HIS A 3 11.42 23.63 -6.39
N CYS A 4 10.45 23.41 -7.28
CA CYS A 4 9.19 22.77 -6.93
C CYS A 4 9.37 21.25 -7.02
N GLU A 5 9.25 20.56 -5.90
CA GLU A 5 9.35 19.10 -5.85
C GLU A 5 8.02 18.47 -6.26
N VAL A 6 8.07 17.60 -7.28
CA VAL A 6 6.89 16.87 -7.76
C VAL A 6 6.76 15.57 -6.98
N VAL A 7 5.65 15.42 -6.28
CA VAL A 7 5.32 14.17 -5.57
C VAL A 7 4.68 13.19 -6.55
N GLN A 8 5.35 12.05 -6.75
CA GLN A 8 4.93 11.00 -7.67
C GLN A 8 3.74 10.18 -7.14
N SER A 9 3.78 9.82 -5.86
CA SER A 9 2.69 9.12 -5.17
C SER A 9 2.64 9.50 -3.69
N PHE A 10 1.44 9.50 -3.12
CA PHE A 10 1.22 9.84 -1.71
C PHE A 10 0.02 9.07 -1.15
N VAL A 11 0.01 8.86 0.17
CA VAL A 11 -1.14 8.25 0.84
C VAL A 11 -2.07 9.36 1.32
N TYR A 12 -3.33 9.27 0.93
CA TYR A 12 -4.40 10.16 1.35
C TYR A 12 -5.58 9.35 1.89
N LEU A 13 -5.97 9.61 3.13
CA LEU A 13 -7.06 8.89 3.83
C LEU A 13 -6.92 7.36 3.75
N GLY A 14 -5.69 6.86 3.75
CA GLY A 14 -5.37 5.42 3.68
C GLY A 14 -5.30 4.83 2.28
N SER A 15 -5.57 5.61 1.23
CA SER A 15 -5.44 5.21 -0.18
C SER A 15 -4.15 5.79 -0.79
N LEU A 16 -3.37 4.96 -1.48
CA LEU A 16 -2.25 5.44 -2.29
C LEU A 16 -2.79 6.08 -3.57
N ILE A 17 -2.52 7.37 -3.71
CA ILE A 17 -2.75 8.15 -4.93
C ILE A 17 -1.42 8.20 -5.68
N ASP A 18 -1.41 7.69 -6.90
CA ASP A 18 -0.26 7.68 -7.80
C ASP A 18 -0.59 8.49 -9.06
N ASN A 19 0.39 9.23 -9.58
CA ASN A 19 0.14 10.12 -10.72
C ASN A 19 -0.07 9.39 -12.06
N SER A 20 0.09 8.05 -12.09
CA SER A 20 -0.16 7.24 -13.28
C SER A 20 -1.64 7.16 -13.67
N GLY A 21 -2.54 7.64 -12.81
CA GLY A 21 -3.99 7.54 -13.02
C GLY A 21 -4.54 6.12 -12.85
N SER A 22 -3.72 5.17 -12.43
CA SER A 22 -4.09 3.77 -12.21
C SER A 22 -4.20 3.41 -10.74
N CYS A 23 -5.08 2.46 -10.41
CA CYS A 23 -5.20 1.88 -9.07
C CYS A 23 -4.25 0.69 -8.82
N GLU A 24 -3.46 0.27 -9.82
CA GLU A 24 -2.61 -0.92 -9.75
C GLU A 24 -1.70 -0.92 -8.52
N ASN A 25 -1.01 0.20 -8.27
CA ASN A 25 -0.10 0.33 -7.14
C ASN A 25 -0.81 0.20 -5.78
N GLU A 26 -2.03 0.75 -5.66
CA GLU A 26 -2.82 0.63 -4.45
C GLU A 26 -3.34 -0.80 -4.23
N ILE A 27 -3.81 -1.46 -5.30
CA ILE A 27 -4.27 -2.86 -5.24
C ILE A 27 -3.12 -3.78 -4.83
N ARG A 28 -1.94 -3.61 -5.44
CA ARG A 28 -0.75 -4.39 -5.12
C ARG A 28 -0.35 -4.19 -3.66
N ARG A 29 -0.33 -2.95 -3.19
CA ARG A 29 -0.02 -2.61 -1.79
C ARG A 29 -0.99 -3.27 -0.81
N ARG A 30 -2.31 -3.14 -1.02
CA ARG A 30 -3.34 -3.74 -0.16
C ARG A 30 -3.26 -5.27 -0.15
N THR A 31 -3.02 -5.89 -1.30
CA THR A 31 -2.83 -7.35 -1.40
C THR A 31 -1.64 -7.82 -0.58
N GLN A 32 -0.51 -7.10 -0.65
CA GLN A 32 0.67 -7.41 0.16
C GLN A 32 0.39 -7.21 1.66
N GLN A 33 -0.29 -6.14 2.05
CA GLN A 33 -0.68 -5.90 3.44
C GLN A 33 -1.56 -7.03 3.98
N ALA A 34 -2.57 -7.46 3.21
CA ALA A 34 -3.43 -8.58 3.56
C ALA A 34 -2.61 -9.87 3.74
N ARG A 35 -1.69 -10.19 2.81
CA ARG A 35 -0.80 -11.34 2.94
C ARG A 35 0.01 -11.30 4.24
N VAL A 36 0.62 -10.16 4.55
CA VAL A 36 1.41 -10.00 5.78
C VAL A 36 0.54 -10.16 7.03
N ALA A 37 -0.67 -9.60 7.03
CA ALA A 37 -1.61 -9.76 8.13
C ALA A 37 -2.00 -11.23 8.33
N MET A 38 -2.30 -11.95 7.24
CA MET A 38 -2.63 -13.38 7.29
C MET A 38 -1.47 -14.21 7.82
N THR A 39 -0.23 -13.97 7.35
CA THR A 39 0.94 -14.68 7.88
C THR A 39 1.15 -14.42 9.38
N LYS A 40 0.86 -13.20 9.86
CA LYS A 40 0.92 -12.91 11.29
C LYS A 40 -0.16 -13.68 12.06
N LEU A 41 -1.37 -13.76 11.52
CA LEU A 41 -2.46 -14.53 12.14
C LEU A 41 -2.13 -16.03 12.22
N THR A 42 -1.58 -16.63 11.16
CA THR A 42 -1.12 -18.03 11.18
C THR A 42 -0.04 -18.30 12.24
N LYS A 43 0.75 -17.29 12.62
CA LYS A 43 1.72 -17.44 13.72
C LYS A 43 1.06 -17.43 15.10
N ILE A 44 -0.08 -16.77 15.25
CA ILE A 44 -0.81 -16.69 16.52
C ILE A 44 -1.73 -17.90 16.68
N TRP A 45 -2.40 -18.29 15.60
CA TRP A 45 -3.15 -19.54 15.48
C TRP A 45 -2.48 -20.43 14.42
N PRO A 46 -1.33 -21.04 14.75
CA PRO A 46 -0.85 -22.15 13.95
C PRO A 46 -1.91 -23.25 14.04
N ASP A 47 -2.23 -23.85 12.88
CA ASP A 47 -3.23 -24.92 12.71
C ASP A 47 -3.29 -25.79 13.98
N HIS A 48 -4.42 -25.75 14.68
CA HIS A 48 -4.67 -26.65 15.81
C HIS A 48 -4.72 -28.08 15.31
#